data_AF-A0A932XN34-F1
#
_entry.id   AF-A0A932XN34-F1
#
_cell.length_a   1.000
_cell.length_b   1.000
_cell.length_c   1.000
_cell.angle_alpha   90.00
_cell.angle_beta   90.00
_cell.angle_gamma   90.00
#
_symmetry.space_group_name_H-M   'P 1'
#
loop_
_entity.id
_entity.type
_entity.pdbx_description
1 polymer ?
#
loop_
_entity_poly.entity_id
_entity_poly.type
_entity_poly.pdbx_seq_one_letter_code
_entity_poly.pdbx_strand_id
1 'polypeptide(L)'
;MQRKLTLRLSVFTAVLAALALAPLSALAQAHAHVGHVAKSWSDTPGRQGLLPVLEQEAAVAAQHAGFMAGKTDNLQWMQTHARHVRHAIDPSSEPGGGPGKGYGVLKSAQGVVAHIGFAAKSPDASDNVKLHAVHIATSAQDAVEWAQRIMTLSGQVLAARSADEAAGPAREIQTLATQIVEGAGAKSWKQGEGGIAQARQHLGFLMKGEGMM
;
A
#
# COMPACT_ATOMS: atom_id res chain seq x y z
N MET A 1 62.66 66.67 23.64
CA MET A 1 61.27 66.21 23.83
C MET A 1 60.72 65.77 22.48
N GLN A 2 60.81 64.48 22.11
CA GLN A 2 59.97 63.83 21.08
C GLN A 2 60.00 62.31 21.27
N ARG A 3 58.82 61.70 21.06
CA ARG A 3 58.36 60.40 21.56
C ARG A 3 58.95 59.20 20.80
N LYS A 4 59.28 58.13 21.54
CA LYS A 4 59.48 56.78 20.99
C LYS A 4 58.11 56.16 20.66
N LEU A 5 57.91 55.71 19.43
CA LEU A 5 56.71 55.03 18.96
C LEU A 5 56.88 53.51 19.18
N THR A 6 56.20 52.94 20.17
CA THR A 6 56.12 51.49 20.38
C THR A 6 54.89 50.95 19.66
N LEU A 7 55.11 50.21 18.57
CA LEU A 7 54.06 49.48 17.86
C LEU A 7 53.72 48.21 18.66
N ARG A 8 52.52 48.16 19.27
CA ARG A 8 51.99 46.94 19.90
C ARG A 8 51.20 46.16 18.86
N LEU A 9 51.69 44.99 18.50
CA LEU A 9 50.99 44.04 17.65
C LEU A 9 50.01 43.24 18.53
N SER A 10 48.73 43.56 18.45
CA SER A 10 47.68 42.77 19.10
C SER A 10 47.25 41.64 18.18
N VAL A 11 47.60 40.40 18.55
CA VAL A 11 47.09 39.18 17.91
C VAL A 11 45.68 38.94 18.42
N PHE A 12 44.68 39.10 17.54
CA PHE A 12 43.31 38.66 17.79
C PHE A 12 43.16 37.21 17.36
N THR A 13 43.07 36.30 18.33
CA THR A 13 42.70 34.91 18.08
C THR A 13 41.19 34.85 17.92
N ALA A 14 40.71 34.69 16.69
CA ALA A 14 39.29 34.44 16.42
C ALA A 14 38.97 32.97 16.75
N VAL A 15 38.14 32.75 17.77
CA VAL A 15 37.55 31.43 18.05
C VAL A 15 36.34 31.28 17.12
N LEU A 16 36.48 30.50 16.04
CA LEU A 16 35.33 30.05 15.24
C LEU A 16 34.60 28.95 16.01
N ALA A 17 33.44 29.27 16.58
CA ALA A 17 32.47 28.27 17.02
C ALA A 17 31.77 27.71 15.77
N ALA A 18 32.20 26.54 15.31
CA ALA A 18 31.47 25.79 14.30
C ALA A 18 30.22 25.19 14.95
N LEU A 19 29.05 25.83 14.76
CA LEU A 19 27.78 25.14 14.94
C LEU A 19 27.69 24.07 13.86
N ALA A 20 27.86 22.81 14.25
CA ALA A 20 27.50 21.68 13.41
C ALA A 20 25.98 21.69 13.22
N LEU A 21 25.51 22.28 12.11
CA LEU A 21 24.20 21.95 11.56
C LEU A 21 24.27 20.48 11.14
N ALA A 22 23.75 19.59 11.99
CA ALA A 22 23.45 18.24 11.56
C ALA A 22 22.56 18.33 10.31
N PRO A 23 22.87 17.60 9.22
CA PRO A 23 22.08 17.71 8.00
C PRO A 23 20.66 17.23 8.29
N LEU A 24 19.66 18.07 7.98
CA LEU A 24 18.23 17.73 7.96
C LEU A 24 17.88 16.56 7.01
N SER A 25 18.87 15.94 6.37
CA SER A 25 18.70 14.95 5.30
C SER A 25 18.69 13.49 5.78
N ALA A 26 18.80 13.23 7.08
CA ALA A 26 18.82 11.85 7.57
C ALA A 26 17.47 11.17 7.35
N LEU A 27 16.35 11.69 7.88
CA LEU A 27 14.98 11.12 7.77
C LEU A 27 14.36 11.17 6.35
N ALA A 28 15.12 11.57 5.32
CA ALA A 28 14.56 11.87 4.02
C ALA A 28 14.14 10.62 3.23
N GLN A 29 14.85 9.50 3.37
CA GLN A 29 14.63 8.33 2.51
C GLN A 29 13.47 7.48 3.02
N ALA A 30 13.46 7.16 4.32
CA ALA A 30 12.36 6.41 4.92
C ALA A 30 11.03 7.15 4.73
N HIS A 31 11.00 8.47 4.98
CA HIS A 31 9.80 9.29 4.81
C HIS A 31 9.38 9.41 3.35
N ALA A 32 10.30 9.47 2.39
CA ALA A 32 9.97 9.47 0.98
C ALA A 32 9.23 8.18 0.57
N HIS A 33 9.74 7.01 0.99
CA HIS A 33 9.10 5.74 0.71
C HIS A 33 7.74 5.57 1.42
N VAL A 34 7.61 6.03 2.67
CA VAL A 34 6.30 6.12 3.35
C VAL A 34 5.37 7.07 2.59
N GLY A 35 5.90 8.18 2.08
CA GLY A 35 5.17 9.14 1.24
C GLY A 35 4.63 8.52 -0.05
N HIS A 36 5.35 7.60 -0.69
CA HIS A 36 4.85 6.88 -1.86
C HIS A 36 3.66 5.97 -1.53
N VAL A 37 3.70 5.33 -0.36
CA VAL A 37 2.59 4.49 0.12
C VAL A 37 1.37 5.35 0.46
N ALA A 38 1.58 6.46 1.18
CA ALA A 38 0.51 7.23 1.79
C ALA A 38 -0.08 8.33 0.90
N LYS A 39 0.78 9.08 0.19
CA LYS A 39 0.42 10.40 -0.34
C LYS A 39 0.38 10.42 -1.86
N SER A 40 1.46 10.01 -2.51
CA SER A 40 1.56 10.11 -3.96
C SER A 40 2.54 9.14 -4.57
N TRP A 41 2.14 8.48 -5.65
CA TRP A 41 3.01 7.70 -6.51
C TRP A 41 2.78 8.13 -7.97
N SER A 42 3.83 8.11 -8.80
CA SER A 42 3.81 8.81 -10.08
C SER A 42 2.92 8.16 -11.13
N ASP A 43 2.77 6.84 -11.08
CA ASP A 43 2.04 6.04 -12.06
C ASP A 43 0.61 5.69 -11.62
N THR A 44 0.18 6.12 -10.42
CA THR A 44 -1.17 5.86 -9.92
C THR A 44 -2.20 6.84 -10.49
N PRO A 45 -3.47 6.43 -10.59
CA PRO A 45 -4.57 7.30 -10.99
C PRO A 45 -4.70 8.51 -10.07
N GLY A 46 -4.61 9.71 -10.66
CA GLY A 46 -4.65 10.97 -9.92
C GLY A 46 -3.42 11.22 -9.04
N ARG A 47 -2.31 10.50 -9.24
CA ARG A 47 -1.08 10.59 -8.43
C ARG A 47 -1.31 10.39 -6.94
N GLN A 48 -2.27 9.54 -6.59
CA GLN A 48 -2.56 9.16 -5.22
C GLN A 48 -1.48 8.24 -4.65
N GLY A 49 -1.44 8.07 -3.33
CA GLY A 49 -0.61 7.05 -2.71
C GLY A 49 -0.99 5.64 -3.17
N LEU A 50 -0.06 4.70 -3.05
CA LEU A 50 -0.29 3.29 -3.40
C LEU A 50 -1.40 2.66 -2.54
N LEU A 51 -1.45 2.94 -1.24
CA LEU A 51 -2.45 2.37 -0.34
C LEU A 51 -3.86 2.94 -0.59
N PRO A 52 -4.06 4.26 -0.77
CA PRO A 52 -5.36 4.81 -1.20
C PRO A 52 -5.90 4.22 -2.51
N VAL A 53 -5.03 3.92 -3.47
CA VAL A 53 -5.43 3.30 -4.74
C VAL A 53 -5.79 1.83 -4.52
N LEU A 54 -5.00 1.10 -3.73
CA LEU A 54 -5.31 -0.26 -3.31
C LEU A 54 -6.71 -0.35 -2.67
N GLU A 55 -7.05 0.59 -1.78
CA GLU A 55 -8.38 0.67 -1.16
C GLU A 55 -9.51 0.83 -2.17
N GLN A 56 -9.31 1.72 -3.15
CA GLN A 56 -10.33 1.99 -4.17
C GLN A 56 -10.56 0.78 -5.08
N GLU A 57 -9.48 0.15 -5.56
CA GLU A 57 -9.60 -1.03 -6.42
C GLU A 57 -10.15 -2.23 -5.66
N ALA A 58 -9.73 -2.44 -4.41
CA ALA A 58 -10.24 -3.51 -3.56
C ALA A 58 -11.73 -3.34 -3.23
N ALA A 59 -12.19 -2.10 -2.98
CA ALA A 59 -13.61 -1.82 -2.76
C ALA A 59 -14.45 -2.17 -3.99
N VAL A 60 -13.95 -1.87 -5.19
CA VAL A 60 -14.62 -2.28 -6.45
C VAL A 60 -14.64 -3.79 -6.60
N ALA A 61 -13.51 -4.47 -6.36
CA ALA A 61 -13.46 -5.93 -6.39
C ALA A 61 -14.47 -6.57 -5.41
N ALA A 62 -14.53 -6.09 -4.17
CA ALA A 62 -15.48 -6.56 -3.15
C ALA A 62 -16.94 -6.29 -3.53
N GLN A 63 -17.24 -5.10 -4.07
CA GLN A 63 -18.58 -4.76 -4.54
C GLN A 63 -19.04 -5.72 -5.64
N HIS A 64 -18.22 -5.93 -6.66
CA HIS A 64 -18.58 -6.80 -7.78
C HIS A 64 -18.59 -8.28 -7.38
N ALA A 65 -17.74 -8.69 -6.44
CA ALA A 65 -17.82 -10.03 -5.86
C ALA A 65 -19.14 -10.24 -5.08
N GLY A 66 -19.60 -9.23 -4.34
CA GLY A 66 -20.90 -9.24 -3.68
C GLY A 66 -22.07 -9.34 -4.67
N PHE A 67 -22.02 -8.59 -5.76
CA PHE A 67 -23.01 -8.72 -6.84
C PHE A 67 -23.01 -10.13 -7.44
N MET A 68 -21.83 -10.67 -7.77
CA MET A 68 -21.68 -12.03 -8.31
C MET A 68 -22.32 -13.08 -7.39
N ALA A 69 -22.00 -13.07 -6.10
CA ALA A 69 -22.53 -14.01 -5.12
C ALA A 69 -24.01 -13.77 -4.76
N GLY A 70 -24.55 -12.59 -5.07
CA GLY A 70 -25.96 -12.25 -4.81
C GLY A 70 -26.97 -12.89 -5.78
N LYS A 71 -26.52 -13.48 -6.89
CA LYS A 71 -27.38 -14.16 -7.89
C LYS A 71 -26.70 -15.42 -8.44
N THR A 72 -26.51 -16.42 -7.58
CA THR A 72 -25.82 -17.66 -7.95
C THR A 72 -26.63 -18.62 -8.83
N ASP A 73 -27.88 -18.29 -9.13
CA ASP A 73 -28.74 -18.99 -10.08
C ASP A 73 -28.61 -18.45 -11.52
N ASN A 74 -27.80 -17.41 -11.73
CA ASN A 74 -27.62 -16.77 -13.04
C ASN A 74 -26.14 -16.80 -13.46
N LEU A 75 -25.81 -17.72 -14.38
CA LEU A 75 -24.44 -17.89 -14.89
C LEU A 75 -23.92 -16.63 -15.59
N GLN A 76 -24.71 -16.02 -16.48
CA GLN A 76 -24.28 -14.84 -17.23
C GLN A 76 -23.98 -13.66 -16.31
N TRP A 77 -24.78 -13.50 -15.26
CA TRP A 77 -24.55 -12.51 -14.21
C TRP A 77 -23.23 -12.77 -13.50
N MET A 78 -23.00 -14.01 -13.06
CA MET A 78 -21.75 -14.36 -12.38
C MET A 78 -20.53 -14.13 -13.28
N GLN A 79 -20.60 -14.52 -14.55
CA GLN A 79 -19.51 -14.31 -15.52
C GLN A 79 -19.23 -12.82 -15.76
N THR A 80 -20.28 -12.00 -15.86
CA THR A 80 -20.15 -10.54 -16.00
C THR A 80 -19.40 -9.95 -14.82
N HIS A 81 -19.83 -10.28 -13.60
CA HIS A 81 -19.20 -9.76 -12.40
C HIS A 81 -17.82 -10.37 -12.13
N ALA A 82 -17.55 -11.60 -12.55
CA ALA A 82 -16.21 -12.18 -12.51
C ALA A 82 -15.21 -11.39 -13.37
N ARG A 83 -15.60 -10.92 -14.57
CA ARG A 83 -14.76 -10.00 -15.38
C ARG A 83 -14.51 -8.68 -14.67
N HIS A 84 -15.54 -8.10 -14.06
CA HIS A 84 -15.40 -6.87 -13.29
C HIS A 84 -14.43 -7.01 -12.11
N VAL A 85 -14.52 -8.12 -11.37
CA VAL A 85 -13.57 -8.45 -10.29
C VAL A 85 -12.15 -8.61 -10.84
N ARG A 86 -11.98 -9.36 -11.94
CA ARG A 86 -10.68 -9.55 -12.59
C ARG A 86 -10.07 -8.23 -13.04
N HIS A 87 -10.84 -7.33 -13.64
CA HIS A 87 -10.37 -6.00 -14.02
C HIS A 87 -9.93 -5.16 -12.81
N ALA A 88 -10.69 -5.17 -11.72
CA ALA A 88 -10.31 -4.45 -10.50
C ALA A 88 -9.06 -5.04 -9.82
N ILE A 89 -8.80 -6.34 -9.98
CA ILE A 89 -7.60 -6.98 -9.43
C ILE A 89 -6.38 -6.80 -10.33
N ASP A 90 -6.53 -7.07 -11.61
CA ASP A 90 -5.51 -6.99 -12.66
C ASP A 90 -6.16 -6.53 -13.97
N PRO A 91 -6.14 -5.21 -14.24
CA PRO A 91 -6.70 -4.63 -15.47
C PRO A 91 -6.13 -5.25 -16.75
N SER A 92 -4.88 -5.76 -16.73
CA SER A 92 -4.26 -6.37 -17.91
C SER A 92 -4.93 -7.69 -18.31
N SER A 93 -5.63 -8.34 -17.37
CA SER A 93 -6.35 -9.59 -17.58
C SER A 93 -7.71 -9.43 -18.28
N GLU A 94 -8.22 -8.20 -18.37
CA GLU A 94 -9.47 -7.82 -19.04
C GLU A 94 -9.25 -6.55 -19.87
N PRO A 95 -8.55 -6.63 -21.02
CA PRO A 95 -8.15 -5.46 -21.82
C PRO A 95 -9.33 -4.69 -22.44
N GLY A 96 -10.53 -5.28 -22.44
CA GLY A 96 -11.78 -4.59 -22.81
C GLY A 96 -12.23 -3.55 -21.78
N GLY A 97 -11.54 -3.46 -20.64
CA GLY A 97 -11.85 -2.54 -19.55
C GLY A 97 -12.84 -3.12 -18.53
N GLY A 98 -13.18 -2.29 -17.56
CA GLY A 98 -14.07 -2.65 -16.47
C GLY A 98 -14.13 -1.55 -15.41
N PRO A 99 -14.88 -1.78 -14.32
CA PRO A 99 -14.94 -0.86 -13.20
C PRO A 99 -13.59 -0.80 -12.47
N GLY A 100 -13.35 0.30 -11.75
CA GLY A 100 -12.09 0.56 -11.07
C GLY A 100 -11.38 1.78 -11.61
N LYS A 101 -10.15 2.01 -11.15
CA LYS A 101 -9.29 3.11 -11.62
C LYS A 101 -8.29 2.66 -12.69
N GLY A 102 -8.26 1.35 -12.99
CA GLY A 102 -7.39 0.77 -14.01
C GLY A 102 -5.94 0.58 -13.55
N TYR A 103 -5.70 0.54 -12.24
CA TYR A 103 -4.37 0.28 -11.67
C TYR A 103 -4.23 -1.13 -11.10
N GLY A 104 -5.31 -1.63 -10.48
CA GLY A 104 -5.40 -3.00 -9.98
C GLY A 104 -4.95 -3.20 -8.53
N VAL A 105 -5.62 -4.12 -7.84
CA VAL A 105 -5.25 -4.59 -6.49
C VAL A 105 -3.84 -5.19 -6.46
N LEU A 106 -3.49 -6.06 -7.42
CA LEU A 106 -2.18 -6.74 -7.41
C LEU A 106 -1.03 -5.74 -7.49
N LYS A 107 -1.07 -4.83 -8.47
CA LYS A 107 -0.02 -3.84 -8.68
C LYS A 107 0.11 -2.88 -7.48
N SER A 108 -1.02 -2.41 -6.95
CA SER A 108 -1.01 -1.49 -5.80
C SER A 108 -0.52 -2.16 -4.52
N ALA A 109 -1.00 -3.36 -4.20
CA ALA A 109 -0.54 -4.11 -3.03
C ALA A 109 0.95 -4.46 -3.11
N GLN A 110 1.45 -4.92 -4.25
CA GLN A 110 2.88 -5.16 -4.46
C GLN A 110 3.70 -3.88 -4.31
N GLY A 111 3.21 -2.74 -4.80
CA GLY A 111 3.82 -1.43 -4.58
C GLY A 111 3.88 -1.05 -3.10
N VAL A 112 2.81 -1.27 -2.34
CA VAL A 112 2.78 -1.05 -0.88
C VAL A 112 3.85 -1.90 -0.20
N VAL A 113 3.91 -3.21 -0.48
CA VAL A 113 4.91 -4.14 0.07
C VAL A 113 6.33 -3.65 -0.23
N ALA A 114 6.60 -3.28 -1.48
CA ALA A 114 7.92 -2.83 -1.90
C ALA A 114 8.34 -1.55 -1.17
N HIS A 115 7.51 -0.51 -1.23
CA HIS A 115 7.88 0.80 -0.68
C HIS A 115 7.93 0.82 0.83
N ILE A 116 7.02 0.13 1.53
CA ILE A 116 7.12 0.06 2.99
C ILE A 116 8.34 -0.79 3.43
N GLY A 117 8.69 -1.81 2.65
CA GLY A 117 9.91 -2.58 2.84
C GLY A 117 11.18 -1.75 2.62
N PHE A 118 11.19 -0.86 1.63
CA PHE A 118 12.30 0.09 1.42
C PHE A 118 12.38 1.10 2.57
N ALA A 119 11.25 1.63 3.04
CA ALA A 119 11.22 2.51 4.19
C ALA A 119 11.85 1.86 5.42
N ALA A 120 11.47 0.62 5.76
CA ALA A 120 12.01 -0.10 6.90
C ALA A 120 13.51 -0.42 6.81
N LYS A 121 14.02 -0.61 5.57
CA LYS A 121 15.42 -0.94 5.30
C LYS A 121 16.30 0.30 5.08
N SER A 122 15.71 1.49 5.05
CA SER A 122 16.47 2.72 4.83
C SER A 122 17.40 2.98 6.03
N PRO A 123 18.61 3.52 5.83
CA PRO A 123 19.58 3.74 6.90
C PRO A 123 19.05 4.63 8.04
N ASP A 124 18.10 5.50 7.71
CA ASP A 124 17.42 6.46 8.57
C ASP A 124 16.09 5.97 9.16
N ALA A 125 15.73 4.71 8.92
CA ALA A 125 14.48 4.14 9.42
C ALA A 125 14.46 4.13 10.95
N SER A 126 13.52 4.89 11.52
CA SER A 126 13.23 4.87 12.96
C SER A 126 12.68 3.51 13.39
N ASP A 127 12.68 3.26 14.69
CA ASP A 127 12.05 2.06 15.25
C ASP A 127 10.54 2.03 14.99
N ASN A 128 9.90 3.21 14.94
CA ASN A 128 8.49 3.36 14.60
C ASN A 128 8.20 2.98 13.13
N VAL A 129 9.05 3.39 12.19
CA VAL A 129 8.96 2.94 10.78
C VAL A 129 9.13 1.42 10.70
N LYS A 130 10.17 0.87 11.32
CA LYS A 130 10.45 -0.58 11.27
C LYS A 130 9.31 -1.41 11.86
N LEU A 131 8.79 -1.00 13.02
CA LEU A 131 7.71 -1.70 13.71
C LEU A 131 6.45 -1.76 12.86
N HIS A 132 5.97 -0.62 12.38
CA HIS A 132 4.70 -0.57 11.64
C HIS A 132 4.83 -1.07 10.20
N ALA A 133 5.99 -0.95 9.58
CA ALA A 133 6.24 -1.49 8.25
C ALA A 133 5.98 -3.00 8.15
N VAL A 134 6.29 -3.76 9.20
CA VAL A 134 6.01 -5.22 9.24
C VAL A 134 4.52 -5.48 9.07
N HIS A 135 3.67 -4.80 9.84
CA HIS A 135 2.22 -5.01 9.79
C HIS A 135 1.60 -4.58 8.45
N ILE A 136 2.07 -3.46 7.90
CA ILE A 136 1.63 -2.95 6.60
C ILE A 136 2.04 -3.92 5.48
N ALA A 137 3.29 -4.38 5.49
CA ALA A 137 3.81 -5.32 4.50
C ALA A 137 3.06 -6.66 4.55
N THR A 138 2.88 -7.24 5.74
CA THR A 138 2.17 -8.52 5.90
C THR A 138 0.72 -8.41 5.39
N SER A 139 0.00 -7.35 5.78
CA SER A 139 -1.39 -7.19 5.34
C SER A 139 -1.51 -6.97 3.82
N ALA A 140 -0.55 -6.26 3.22
CA ALA A 140 -0.50 -6.09 1.77
C ALA A 140 -0.09 -7.39 1.04
N GLN A 141 0.74 -8.23 1.64
CA GLN A 141 1.07 -9.57 1.12
C GLN A 141 -0.14 -10.50 1.15
N ASP A 142 -0.90 -10.50 2.24
CA ASP A 142 -2.16 -11.25 2.36
C ASP A 142 -3.14 -10.84 1.25
N ALA A 143 -3.26 -9.53 1.00
CA ALA A 143 -4.08 -9.02 -0.11
C ALA A 143 -3.61 -9.52 -1.49
N VAL A 144 -2.30 -9.64 -1.73
CA VAL A 144 -1.75 -10.22 -2.97
C VAL A 144 -2.14 -11.68 -3.10
N GLU A 145 -2.01 -12.47 -2.04
CA GLU A 145 -2.32 -13.90 -2.05
C GLU A 145 -3.80 -14.16 -2.31
N TRP A 146 -4.68 -13.44 -1.61
CA TRP A 146 -6.12 -13.53 -1.84
C TRP A 146 -6.51 -13.06 -3.23
N ALA A 147 -5.91 -11.98 -3.73
CA ALA A 147 -6.15 -11.49 -5.09
C ALA A 147 -5.76 -12.54 -6.14
N GLN A 148 -4.61 -13.20 -5.99
CA GLN A 148 -4.19 -14.26 -6.90
C GLN A 148 -5.15 -15.47 -6.86
N ARG A 149 -5.67 -15.82 -5.69
CA ARG A 149 -6.67 -16.88 -5.56
C ARG A 149 -8.01 -16.49 -6.20
N ILE A 150 -8.44 -15.24 -6.04
CA ILE A 150 -9.61 -14.71 -6.73
C ILE A 150 -9.44 -14.79 -8.26
N MET A 151 -8.26 -14.49 -8.80
CA MET A 151 -8.01 -14.60 -10.25
C MET A 151 -8.22 -16.02 -10.76
N THR A 152 -7.73 -17.02 -10.01
CA THR A 152 -7.94 -18.44 -10.31
C THR A 152 -9.43 -18.82 -10.26
N LEU A 153 -10.12 -18.47 -9.18
CA LEU A 153 -11.55 -18.79 -9.01
C LEU A 153 -12.42 -18.07 -10.05
N SER A 154 -12.08 -16.83 -10.39
CA SER A 154 -12.80 -16.08 -11.43
C SER A 154 -12.64 -16.76 -12.79
N GLY A 155 -11.47 -17.33 -13.09
CA GLY A 155 -11.27 -18.18 -14.26
C GLY A 155 -12.20 -19.40 -14.27
N GLN A 156 -12.45 -20.02 -13.11
CA GLN A 156 -13.41 -21.12 -12.98
C GLN A 156 -14.85 -20.65 -13.24
N VAL A 157 -15.26 -19.49 -12.71
CA VAL A 157 -16.58 -18.90 -13.00
C VAL A 157 -16.74 -18.62 -14.49
N LEU A 158 -15.71 -18.09 -15.16
CA LEU A 158 -15.76 -17.81 -16.60
C LEU A 158 -15.82 -19.08 -17.46
N ALA A 159 -15.22 -20.18 -17.00
CA ALA A 159 -15.22 -21.46 -17.71
C ALA A 159 -16.45 -22.33 -17.42
N ALA A 160 -17.21 -22.03 -16.36
CA ALA A 160 -18.38 -22.78 -15.95
C ALA A 160 -19.46 -22.79 -17.04
N ARG A 161 -20.16 -23.92 -17.14
CA ARG A 161 -21.24 -24.15 -18.13
C ARG A 161 -22.63 -24.09 -17.52
N SER A 162 -22.72 -24.05 -16.19
CA SER A 162 -23.96 -23.92 -15.45
C SER A 162 -23.80 -22.97 -14.27
N ALA A 163 -24.92 -22.44 -13.79
CA ALA A 163 -24.94 -21.61 -12.59
C ALA A 163 -24.45 -22.40 -11.35
N ASP A 164 -24.84 -23.66 -11.23
CA ASP A 164 -24.44 -24.52 -10.12
C ASP A 164 -22.92 -24.73 -10.05
N GLU A 165 -22.25 -24.91 -11.19
CA GLU A 165 -20.79 -25.01 -11.28
C GLU A 165 -20.09 -23.71 -10.82
N ALA A 166 -20.63 -22.55 -11.20
CA ALA A 166 -20.07 -21.24 -10.88
C ALA A 166 -20.35 -20.78 -9.44
N ALA A 167 -21.42 -21.27 -8.82
CA ALA A 167 -21.92 -20.78 -7.54
C ALA A 167 -20.92 -20.94 -6.39
N GLY A 168 -20.19 -22.06 -6.35
CA GLY A 168 -19.16 -22.32 -5.35
C GLY A 168 -18.00 -21.31 -5.43
N PRO A 169 -17.30 -21.23 -6.57
CA PRO A 169 -16.26 -20.23 -6.80
C PRO A 169 -16.72 -18.80 -6.58
N ALA A 170 -17.94 -18.43 -7.01
CA ALA A 170 -18.51 -17.10 -6.80
C ALA A 170 -18.58 -16.68 -5.33
N ARG A 171 -19.04 -17.59 -4.45
CA ARG A 171 -19.08 -17.33 -2.99
C ARG A 171 -17.69 -17.22 -2.38
N GLU A 172 -16.75 -18.05 -2.79
CA GLU A 172 -15.38 -17.98 -2.29
C GLU A 172 -14.69 -16.68 -2.71
N ILE A 173 -14.94 -16.20 -3.95
CA ILE A 173 -14.44 -14.90 -4.40
C ILE A 173 -14.99 -13.77 -3.52
N GLN A 174 -16.28 -13.81 -3.15
CA GLN A 174 -16.85 -12.83 -2.22
C GLN A 174 -16.13 -12.85 -0.87
N THR A 175 -15.92 -14.03 -0.28
CA THR A 175 -15.18 -14.17 0.99
C THR A 175 -13.78 -13.56 0.90
N LEU A 176 -13.02 -13.93 -0.13
CA LEU A 176 -11.65 -13.44 -0.31
C LEU A 176 -11.61 -11.92 -0.58
N ALA A 177 -12.56 -11.39 -1.36
CA ALA A 177 -12.61 -9.96 -1.64
C ALA A 177 -12.95 -9.14 -0.39
N THR A 178 -13.84 -9.65 0.47
CA THR A 178 -14.07 -9.07 1.81
C THR A 178 -12.80 -9.14 2.67
N GLN A 179 -12.09 -10.27 2.66
CA GLN A 179 -10.83 -10.42 3.40
C GLN A 179 -9.74 -9.45 2.95
N ILE A 180 -9.61 -9.18 1.64
CA ILE A 180 -8.70 -8.14 1.13
C ILE A 180 -8.99 -6.80 1.80
N VAL A 181 -10.26 -6.42 1.96
CA VAL A 181 -10.63 -5.13 2.56
C VAL A 181 -10.48 -5.14 4.08
N GLU A 182 -11.04 -6.14 4.75
CA GLU A 182 -11.29 -6.14 6.20
C GLU A 182 -10.28 -6.98 7.02
N GLY A 183 -9.61 -7.92 6.36
CA GLY A 183 -8.85 -9.01 6.95
C GLY A 183 -9.71 -10.24 7.26
N ALA A 184 -9.07 -11.34 7.63
CA ALA A 184 -9.75 -12.60 7.97
C ALA A 184 -10.18 -12.68 9.45
N GLY A 185 -10.34 -11.53 10.11
CA GLY A 185 -10.56 -11.43 11.55
C GLY A 185 -9.25 -11.55 12.32
N ALA A 186 -8.51 -10.43 12.41
CA ALA A 186 -7.24 -10.34 13.12
C ALA A 186 -7.42 -10.74 14.60
N LYS A 187 -7.04 -11.99 14.92
CA LYS A 187 -6.85 -12.46 16.30
C LYS A 187 -5.37 -12.49 16.68
N SER A 188 -4.49 -12.43 15.68
CA SER A 188 -3.04 -12.31 15.82
C SER A 188 -2.45 -11.41 14.71
N TRP A 189 -1.14 -11.48 14.49
CA TRP A 189 -0.40 -10.70 13.48
C TRP A 189 0.35 -11.61 12.49
N LYS A 190 -0.22 -12.79 12.27
CA LYS A 190 0.33 -13.77 11.34
C LYS A 190 -0.14 -13.48 9.92
N GLN A 191 0.65 -13.92 8.96
CA GLN A 191 0.26 -13.97 7.55
C GLN A 191 -1.05 -14.74 7.39
N GLY A 192 -1.93 -14.24 6.52
CA GLY A 192 -3.28 -14.74 6.26
C GLY A 192 -4.37 -14.14 7.15
N GLU A 193 -4.08 -13.09 7.92
CA GLU A 193 -5.05 -12.50 8.87
C GLU A 193 -5.36 -11.03 8.57
N GLY A 194 -4.40 -10.27 8.02
CA GLY A 194 -4.50 -8.82 7.86
C GLY A 194 -5.05 -8.39 6.51
N GLY A 195 -5.98 -7.43 6.49
CA GLY A 195 -6.46 -6.79 5.28
C GLY A 195 -5.98 -5.35 5.14
N ILE A 196 -6.46 -4.68 4.11
CA ILE A 196 -6.14 -3.27 3.82
C ILE A 196 -6.54 -2.35 4.98
N ALA A 197 -7.60 -2.66 5.72
CA ALA A 197 -7.99 -1.92 6.91
C ALA A 197 -6.86 -1.88 7.96
N GLN A 198 -6.19 -3.00 8.22
CA GLN A 198 -5.05 -3.06 9.14
C GLN A 198 -3.83 -2.33 8.57
N ALA A 199 -3.56 -2.47 7.26
CA ALA A 199 -2.50 -1.70 6.60
C ALA A 199 -2.70 -0.18 6.78
N ARG A 200 -3.92 0.33 6.59
CA ARG A 200 -4.24 1.75 6.79
C ARG A 200 -4.11 2.19 8.24
N GLN A 201 -4.58 1.36 9.17
CA GLN A 201 -4.44 1.66 10.60
C GLN A 201 -2.97 1.82 10.99
N HIS A 202 -2.11 0.87 10.59
CA HIS A 202 -0.70 0.91 10.91
C HIS A 202 0.06 2.00 10.17
N LEU A 203 -0.32 2.32 8.93
CA LEU A 203 0.21 3.49 8.23
C LEU A 203 -0.12 4.79 8.97
N GLY A 204 -1.33 4.91 9.52
CA GLY A 204 -1.71 6.02 10.39
C GLY A 204 -0.85 6.11 11.64
N PHE A 205 -0.61 5.00 12.35
CA PHE A 205 0.27 5.01 13.53
C PHE A 205 1.70 5.41 13.17
N LEU A 206 2.23 4.83 12.10
CA LEU A 206 3.55 5.17 11.57
C LEU A 206 3.64 6.67 11.30
N MET A 207 2.76 7.22 10.47
CA MET A 207 2.82 8.62 10.08
C MET A 207 2.66 9.57 11.28
N LYS A 208 1.83 9.23 12.26
CA LYS A 208 1.69 10.02 13.49
C LYS A 208 2.99 10.03 14.28
N GLY A 209 3.62 8.87 14.47
CA GLY A 209 4.89 8.73 15.19
C GLY A 209 6.05 9.44 14.50
N GLU A 210 6.01 9.55 13.17
CA GLU A 210 7.02 10.25 12.36
C GLU A 210 6.74 11.75 12.16
N GLY A 211 5.62 12.29 12.67
CA GLY A 211 5.25 13.69 12.45
C GLY A 211 4.89 14.02 10.99
N MET A 212 4.34 13.05 10.26
CA MET A 212 4.03 13.15 8.82
C MET A 212 2.55 13.46 8.50
N MET A 213 1.72 13.68 9.53
CA MET A 213 0.28 14.01 9.41
C MET A 213 0.04 15.50 9.20
#